data_AF-A0AAN8ZIY6-F1
#
_entry.id   AF-A0AAN8ZIY6-F1
#
_cell.length_a   1.000
_cell.length_b   1.000
_cell.length_c   1.000
_cell.angle_alpha   90.00
_cell.angle_beta   90.00
_cell.angle_gamma   90.00
#
_symmetry.space_group_name_H-M   'P 1'
#
loop_
_entity.id
_entity.type
_entity.pdbx_description
1 polymer ?
#
loop_
_entity_poly.entity_id
_entity_poly.type
_entity_poly.pdbx_seq_one_letter_code
_entity_poly.pdbx_strand_id
1 'polypeptide(L)'
;MTEEPPLSDYNVVDSPWTAARPMDFTRLLEQATSRNLELESLYETFVKDSELKHQEVMVNFTNKDIETKMHTSKINQGNIALKRDFFEDAKSKILMILCESPNPKKLHMPISTLEYGAKAKGIVHGTQTPVKDKARGGDFFSAVMLGSRIAAMDREEEVVSLRAKLELMKGSGSETNDMEDWSL
;
A
#
# COMPACT_ATOMS: atom_id res chain seq x y z
N MET A 1 -34.47 108.02 -4.88
CA MET A 1 -33.36 107.76 -5.81
C MET A 1 -32.30 106.97 -5.06
N THR A 2 -32.24 105.67 -5.32
CA THR A 2 -31.01 104.87 -5.23
C THR A 2 -31.32 103.57 -5.95
N GLU A 3 -30.64 103.38 -7.08
CA GLU A 3 -30.91 102.39 -8.13
C GLU A 3 -30.32 101.03 -7.80
N GLU A 4 -30.98 99.96 -8.27
CA GLU A 4 -30.43 98.60 -8.32
C GLU A 4 -29.33 98.48 -9.39
N PRO A 5 -28.27 97.69 -9.17
CA PRO A 5 -27.23 97.46 -10.17
C PRO A 5 -27.64 96.37 -11.19
N PRO A 6 -27.11 96.40 -12.42
CA PRO A 6 -27.53 95.52 -13.50
C PRO A 6 -26.91 94.12 -13.40
N LEU A 7 -27.69 93.09 -13.76
CA LEU A 7 -27.21 91.72 -13.98
C LEU A 7 -26.17 91.70 -15.12
N SER A 8 -24.92 91.39 -14.79
CA SER A 8 -23.86 91.12 -15.77
C SER A 8 -23.89 89.67 -16.23
N ASP A 9 -23.74 89.50 -17.54
CA ASP A 9 -23.73 88.25 -18.30
C ASP A 9 -22.88 87.13 -17.67
N TYR A 10 -23.54 86.03 -17.32
CA TYR A 10 -22.86 84.76 -17.06
C TYR A 10 -22.40 84.18 -18.39
N ASN A 11 -21.10 84.29 -18.65
CA ASN A 11 -20.41 83.57 -19.71
C ASN A 11 -20.60 82.06 -19.50
N VAL A 12 -21.25 81.40 -20.45
CA VAL A 12 -21.32 79.94 -20.55
C VAL A 12 -19.92 79.44 -20.84
N VAL A 13 -19.24 78.95 -19.80
CA VAL A 13 -17.99 78.21 -19.96
C VAL A 13 -18.33 76.87 -20.59
N ASP A 14 -17.93 76.68 -21.84
CA ASP A 14 -17.97 75.39 -22.54
C ASP A 14 -17.27 74.34 -21.70
N SER A 15 -18.07 73.48 -21.07
CA SER A 15 -17.58 72.39 -20.23
C SER A 15 -16.91 71.33 -21.10
N PRO A 16 -15.68 70.88 -20.80
CA PRO A 16 -14.94 69.88 -21.61
C PRO A 16 -15.63 68.51 -21.76
N TRP A 17 -16.74 68.29 -21.05
CA TRP A 17 -17.48 67.05 -20.98
C TRP A 17 -18.57 66.91 -22.05
N THR A 18 -18.87 67.96 -22.81
CA THR A 18 -19.91 67.94 -23.86
C THR A 18 -19.47 67.26 -25.16
N ALA A 19 -18.20 66.88 -25.30
CA ALA A 19 -17.68 66.15 -26.46
C ALA A 19 -17.60 64.62 -26.27
N ALA A 20 -18.40 64.05 -25.36
CA ALA A 20 -18.56 62.60 -25.31
C ALA A 20 -19.25 62.14 -26.61
N ARG A 21 -18.50 61.45 -27.49
CA ARG A 21 -19.06 60.85 -28.71
C ARG A 21 -20.29 60.01 -28.31
N PRO A 22 -21.39 60.05 -29.08
CA PRO A 22 -22.53 59.19 -28.82
C PRO A 22 -22.04 57.73 -28.78
N MET A 23 -22.19 57.07 -27.64
CA MET A 23 -22.03 55.61 -27.60
C MET A 23 -23.11 55.02 -28.51
N ASP A 24 -22.71 54.22 -29.50
CA ASP A 24 -23.63 53.41 -30.30
C ASP A 24 -24.20 52.29 -29.43
N PHE A 25 -25.21 52.63 -28.62
CA PHE A 25 -25.90 51.75 -27.70
C PHE A 25 -26.37 50.46 -28.40
N THR A 26 -26.83 50.59 -29.65
CA THR A 26 -27.25 49.45 -30.49
C THR A 26 -26.12 48.45 -30.71
N ARG A 27 -24.91 48.93 -31.03
CA ARG A 27 -23.74 48.08 -31.28
C ARG A 27 -23.24 47.43 -29.99
N LEU A 28 -23.30 48.15 -28.87
CA LEU A 28 -22.97 47.60 -27.56
C LEU A 28 -23.97 46.53 -27.12
N LEU A 29 -25.27 46.74 -27.37
CA LEU A 29 -26.32 45.78 -27.05
C LEU A 29 -26.16 44.51 -27.90
N GLU A 30 -25.93 44.66 -29.20
CA GLU A 30 -25.67 43.53 -30.11
C GLU A 30 -24.41 42.76 -29.71
N GLN A 31 -23.32 43.46 -29.38
CA GLN A 31 -22.10 42.85 -28.88
C GLN A 31 -22.29 42.10 -27.55
N ALA A 32 -23.04 42.68 -26.61
CA ALA A 32 -23.36 42.05 -25.33
C ALA A 32 -24.22 40.80 -25.53
N THR A 33 -25.21 40.86 -26.44
CA THR A 33 -26.09 39.73 -26.76
C THR A 33 -25.30 38.60 -27.42
N SER A 34 -24.43 38.93 -28.38
CA SER A 34 -23.56 37.96 -29.06
C SER A 34 -22.64 37.24 -28.06
N ARG A 35 -21.99 37.99 -27.16
CA ARG A 35 -21.15 37.40 -26.10
C ARG A 35 -21.92 36.53 -25.12
N ASN A 36 -23.17 36.86 -24.85
CA ASN A 36 -24.02 36.06 -23.97
C ASN A 36 -24.36 34.70 -24.62
N LEU A 37 -24.67 34.71 -25.91
CA LEU A 37 -24.89 33.47 -26.68
C LEU A 37 -23.63 32.60 -26.77
N GLU A 38 -22.45 33.20 -26.97
CA GLU A 38 -21.17 32.47 -26.94
C GLU A 38 -20.92 31.82 -25.58
N LEU A 39 -21.21 32.53 -24.49
CA LEU A 39 -21.07 32.00 -23.13
C LEU A 39 -22.02 30.83 -22.87
N GLU A 40 -23.29 30.95 -23.27
CA GLU A 40 -24.26 29.87 -23.16
C GLU A 40 -23.81 28.63 -23.95
N SER A 41 -23.33 28.83 -25.19
CA SER A 41 -22.80 27.74 -26.02
C SER A 41 -21.58 27.07 -25.38
N LEU A 42 -20.68 27.86 -24.79
CA LEU A 42 -19.48 27.34 -24.10
C LEU A 42 -19.85 26.57 -22.84
N TYR A 43 -20.84 27.05 -22.08
CA TYR A 43 -21.34 26.34 -20.90
C TYR A 43 -21.99 25.01 -21.28
N GLU A 44 -22.83 25.01 -22.31
CA GLU A 44 -23.49 23.79 -22.79
C GLU A 44 -22.47 22.74 -23.28
N THR A 45 -21.43 23.18 -24.01
CA THR A 45 -20.35 22.29 -24.46
C THR A 45 -19.50 21.78 -23.31
N PHE A 46 -19.19 22.60 -22.31
CA PHE A 46 -18.47 22.16 -21.11
C PHE A 46 -19.24 21.10 -20.32
N VAL A 47 -20.56 21.29 -20.15
CA VAL A 47 -21.43 20.32 -19.50
C VAL A 47 -21.40 18.99 -20.25
N LYS A 48 -21.58 19.03 -21.58
CA LYS A 48 -21.55 17.83 -22.43
C LYS A 48 -20.20 17.10 -22.40
N ASP A 49 -19.08 17.83 -22.45
CA ASP A 49 -17.73 17.24 -22.34
C ASP A 49 -17.52 16.57 -20.98
N SER A 50 -17.97 17.22 -19.91
CA SER A 50 -17.91 16.63 -18.56
C SER A 50 -18.74 15.36 -18.47
N GLU A 51 -19.95 15.34 -19.03
CA GLU A 51 -20.83 14.18 -19.04
C GLU A 51 -20.23 13.01 -19.83
N LEU A 52 -19.69 13.29 -21.02
CA LEU A 52 -19.01 12.29 -21.86
C LEU A 52 -17.82 11.66 -21.14
N LYS A 53 -16.99 12.46 -20.45
CA LYS A 53 -15.87 11.95 -19.65
C LYS A 53 -16.34 11.01 -18.54
N HIS A 54 -17.44 11.34 -17.86
CA HIS A 54 -18.00 10.45 -16.84
C HIS A 54 -18.51 9.14 -17.46
N GLN A 55 -19.18 9.20 -18.61
CA GLN A 55 -19.62 8.01 -19.34
C GLN A 55 -18.43 7.14 -19.78
N GLU A 56 -17.36 7.76 -20.31
CA GLU A 56 -16.13 7.07 -20.71
C GLU A 56 -15.47 6.35 -19.51
N VAL A 57 -15.35 7.02 -18.36
CA VAL A 57 -14.82 6.41 -17.13
C VAL A 57 -15.64 5.20 -16.71
N MET A 58 -16.97 5.28 -16.78
CA MET A 58 -17.85 4.16 -16.45
C MET A 58 -17.65 2.97 -17.39
N VAL A 59 -17.57 3.22 -18.71
CA VAL A 59 -17.30 2.17 -19.72
C VAL A 59 -15.94 1.54 -19.48
N ASN A 60 -14.89 2.35 -19.25
CA ASN A 60 -13.55 1.85 -18.98
C ASN A 60 -13.48 1.00 -17.70
N PHE A 61 -14.23 1.37 -16.65
CA PHE A 61 -14.33 0.57 -15.44
C PHE A 61 -14.95 -0.79 -15.71
N THR A 62 -16.04 -0.86 -16.48
CA THR A 62 -16.69 -2.14 -16.84
C THR A 62 -15.80 -3.02 -17.71
N ASN A 63 -15.08 -2.45 -18.68
CA ASN A 63 -14.16 -3.21 -19.52
C ASN A 63 -13.02 -3.82 -18.69
N LYS A 64 -12.46 -3.03 -17.76
CA LYS A 64 -11.42 -3.51 -16.84
C LYS A 64 -11.93 -4.62 -15.93
N ASP A 65 -13.16 -4.51 -15.41
CA ASP A 65 -13.80 -5.56 -14.62
C ASP A 65 -13.97 -6.86 -15.45
N ILE A 66 -14.45 -6.77 -16.70
CA ILE A 66 -14.57 -7.92 -17.60
C ILE A 66 -13.21 -8.57 -17.87
N GLU A 67 -12.17 -7.78 -18.11
CA GLU A 67 -10.81 -8.27 -18.36
C GLU A 67 -10.28 -9.04 -17.13
N THR A 68 -10.45 -8.49 -15.92
CA THR A 68 -10.06 -9.20 -14.68
C THR A 68 -10.84 -10.50 -14.49
N LYS A 69 -12.15 -10.51 -14.75
CA LYS A 69 -12.98 -11.72 -14.71
C LYS A 69 -12.53 -12.77 -15.73
N MET A 70 -12.15 -12.36 -16.94
CA MET A 70 -11.59 -13.27 -17.94
C MET A 70 -10.26 -13.88 -17.47
N HIS A 71 -9.35 -13.08 -16.91
CA HIS A 71 -8.07 -13.57 -16.41
C HIS A 71 -8.25 -14.59 -15.27
N THR A 72 -9.12 -14.28 -14.31
CA THR A 72 -9.42 -15.21 -13.20
C THR A 72 -10.01 -16.52 -13.71
N SER A 73 -10.93 -16.48 -14.68
CA SER A 73 -11.49 -17.67 -15.32
C SER A 73 -10.43 -18.52 -16.02
N LYS A 74 -9.54 -17.90 -16.81
CA LYS A 74 -8.43 -18.61 -17.50
C LYS A 74 -7.48 -19.28 -16.51
N ILE A 75 -7.12 -18.59 -15.41
CA ILE A 75 -6.29 -19.17 -14.34
C ILE A 75 -7.00 -20.36 -13.70
N ASN A 76 -8.29 -20.23 -13.39
CA ASN A 76 -9.07 -21.31 -12.79
C ASN A 76 -9.19 -22.52 -13.72
N GLN A 77 -9.42 -22.29 -15.02
CA GLN A 77 -9.46 -23.35 -16.03
C GLN A 77 -8.11 -24.07 -16.13
N GLY A 78 -7.00 -23.33 -16.16
CA GLY A 78 -5.65 -23.89 -16.14
C GLY A 78 -5.39 -24.72 -14.88
N ASN A 79 -5.82 -24.25 -13.71
CA ASN A 79 -5.68 -24.96 -12.44
C ASN A 79 -6.47 -26.28 -12.42
N ILE A 80 -7.66 -26.33 -13.04
CA ILE A 80 -8.45 -27.56 -13.16
C ILE A 80 -7.71 -28.57 -14.04
N ALA A 81 -7.16 -28.14 -15.18
CA ALA A 81 -6.37 -29.00 -16.06
C ALA A 81 -5.11 -29.54 -15.36
N LEU A 82 -4.35 -28.68 -14.68
CA LEU A 82 -3.15 -29.07 -13.94
C LEU A 82 -3.46 -30.05 -12.80
N LYS A 83 -4.59 -29.89 -12.10
CA LYS A 83 -5.01 -30.86 -11.09
C LYS A 83 -5.27 -32.22 -11.70
N ARG A 84 -5.99 -32.28 -12.82
CA ARG A 84 -6.30 -33.55 -13.50
C ARG A 84 -5.03 -34.28 -13.96
N ASP A 85 -4.10 -33.56 -14.59
CA ASP A 85 -2.93 -34.19 -15.22
C ASP A 85 -1.83 -34.57 -14.22
N PHE A 86 -1.69 -33.83 -13.12
CA PHE A 86 -0.59 -34.03 -12.17
C PHE A 86 -0.98 -34.65 -10.83
N PHE A 87 -2.22 -34.47 -10.35
CA PHE A 87 -2.64 -35.03 -9.05
C PHE A 87 -3.28 -36.43 -9.17
N GLU A 88 -3.85 -36.81 -10.31
CA GLU A 88 -4.51 -38.13 -10.48
C GLU A 88 -3.55 -39.24 -10.93
N ASP A 89 -2.41 -38.91 -11.55
CA ASP A 89 -1.39 -39.90 -11.92
C ASP A 89 -0.43 -40.17 -10.76
N ALA A 90 -0.47 -41.39 -10.21
CA ALA A 90 0.35 -41.84 -9.08
C ALA A 90 1.87 -41.80 -9.32
N LYS A 91 2.33 -41.50 -10.54
CA LYS A 91 3.76 -41.36 -10.88
C LYS A 91 4.22 -39.90 -10.97
N SER A 92 3.30 -38.95 -11.05
CA SER A 92 3.61 -37.53 -11.16
C SER A 92 4.08 -36.97 -9.83
N LYS A 93 5.25 -36.29 -9.85
CA LYS A 93 5.79 -35.60 -8.69
C LYS A 93 5.63 -34.10 -8.90
N ILE A 94 4.96 -33.44 -7.97
CA ILE A 94 4.74 -31.99 -8.01
C ILE A 94 5.70 -31.32 -7.02
N LEU A 95 6.53 -30.41 -7.51
CA LEU A 95 7.36 -29.54 -6.68
C LEU A 95 6.70 -28.17 -6.58
N MET A 96 6.37 -27.75 -5.36
CA MET A 96 5.87 -26.40 -5.08
C MET A 96 6.98 -25.57 -4.46
N ILE A 97 7.29 -24.41 -5.07
CA ILE A 97 8.28 -23.46 -4.57
C ILE A 97 7.54 -22.27 -3.97
N LEU A 98 7.79 -22.00 -2.69
CA LEU A 98 7.28 -20.82 -1.99
C LEU A 98 8.39 -19.78 -1.94
N CYS A 99 8.24 -18.70 -2.68
CA CYS A 99 9.17 -17.58 -2.65
C CYS A 99 8.61 -16.49 -1.73
N GLU A 100 9.34 -16.16 -0.66
CA GLU A 100 8.95 -15.11 0.28
C GLU A 100 10.18 -14.25 0.64
N SER A 101 9.96 -12.95 0.81
CA SER A 101 11.01 -12.01 1.20
C SER A 101 10.91 -11.70 2.69
N PRO A 102 11.99 -11.86 3.49
CA PRO A 102 11.94 -11.54 4.90
C PRO A 102 11.85 -10.01 5.08
N ASN A 103 10.63 -9.50 5.27
CA ASN A 103 10.38 -8.09 5.55
C ASN A 103 9.64 -7.93 6.90
N PRO A 104 10.29 -7.37 7.94
CA PRO A 104 9.69 -7.23 9.26
C PRO A 104 8.51 -6.26 9.30
N LYS A 105 8.34 -5.38 8.30
CA LYS A 105 7.22 -4.44 8.21
C LYS A 105 5.96 -5.05 7.57
N LYS A 106 6.07 -6.26 6.99
CA LYS A 106 4.98 -6.94 6.29
C LYS A 106 4.98 -8.44 6.61
N LEU A 107 4.86 -8.80 7.89
CA LEU A 107 4.88 -10.20 8.33
C LEU A 107 3.64 -11.02 7.89
N HIS A 108 2.49 -10.39 7.64
CA HIS A 108 1.24 -11.10 7.31
C HIS A 108 1.29 -11.86 5.98
N MET A 109 2.02 -11.34 4.98
CA MET A 109 2.21 -12.01 3.69
C MET A 109 3.06 -13.28 3.84
N PRO A 110 4.28 -13.23 4.41
CA PRO A 110 5.08 -14.40 4.73
C PRO A 110 4.36 -15.48 5.51
N ILE A 111 3.60 -15.10 6.54
CA ILE A 111 2.87 -16.04 7.40
C ILE A 111 1.79 -16.76 6.58
N SER A 112 1.00 -16.02 5.79
CA SER A 112 -0.06 -16.62 4.96
C SER A 112 0.48 -17.55 3.86
N THR A 113 1.60 -17.17 3.22
CA THR A 113 2.32 -17.99 2.23
C THR A 113 2.77 -19.31 2.86
N LEU A 114 3.33 -19.26 4.07
CA LEU A 114 3.79 -20.46 4.78
C LEU A 114 2.63 -21.37 5.22
N GLU A 115 1.52 -20.81 5.70
CA GLU A 115 0.33 -21.58 6.09
C GLU A 115 -0.27 -22.34 4.90
N TYR A 116 -0.33 -21.71 3.73
CA TYR A 116 -0.74 -22.37 2.50
C TYR A 116 0.19 -23.55 2.15
N GLY A 117 1.50 -23.35 2.25
CA GLY A 117 2.50 -24.40 2.08
C GLY A 117 2.31 -25.60 3.02
N ALA A 118 2.05 -25.32 4.29
CA ALA A 118 1.80 -26.35 5.30
C ALA A 118 0.53 -27.14 5.00
N LYS A 119 -0.55 -26.48 4.59
CA LYS A 119 -1.81 -27.13 4.16
C LYS A 119 -1.61 -28.02 2.93
N ALA A 120 -0.79 -27.59 1.97
CA ALA A 120 -0.50 -28.36 0.76
C ALA A 120 0.26 -29.66 1.05
N LYS A 121 1.12 -29.69 2.08
CA LYS A 121 1.84 -30.90 2.53
C LYS A 121 0.89 -32.03 2.97
N GLY A 122 -0.31 -31.69 3.43
CA GLY A 122 -1.34 -32.65 3.84
C GLY A 122 -2.13 -33.28 2.69
N ILE A 123 -2.02 -32.77 1.46
CA ILE A 123 -2.83 -33.20 0.31
C ILE A 123 -2.30 -34.54 -0.29
N VAL A 124 -1.08 -34.96 0.08
CA VAL A 124 -0.46 -36.23 -0.36
C VAL A 124 -0.52 -37.29 0.76
N HIS A 125 -1.71 -37.60 1.27
CA HIS A 125 -1.94 -38.75 2.17
C HIS A 125 -3.04 -39.68 1.64
N GLY A 126 -3.10 -39.87 0.31
CA GLY A 126 -3.92 -40.88 -0.35
C GLY A 126 -3.05 -41.93 -1.02
N THR A 127 -2.88 -43.08 -0.37
CA THR A 127 -2.34 -44.36 -0.88
C THR A 127 -0.87 -44.42 -1.33
N GLN A 128 -0.10 -45.25 -0.61
CA GLN A 128 1.25 -45.77 -0.95
C GLN A 128 2.47 -44.95 -0.49
N THR A 129 2.66 -44.88 0.83
CA THR A 129 4.03 -45.07 1.35
C THR A 129 4.30 -46.58 1.41
N PRO A 130 5.44 -47.11 0.92
CA PRO A 130 5.84 -48.46 1.28
C PRO A 130 6.12 -48.49 2.78
N VAL A 131 5.11 -48.85 3.56
CA VAL A 131 5.30 -49.49 4.85
C VAL A 131 5.90 -50.86 4.54
N LYS A 132 7.23 -50.94 4.61
CA LYS A 132 7.91 -52.20 4.85
C LYS A 132 8.89 -52.01 6.00
N ASP A 133 8.38 -52.44 7.13
CA ASP A 133 8.97 -52.54 8.45
C ASP A 133 10.44 -52.98 8.46
N LYS A 134 11.24 -52.22 9.20
CA LYS A 134 12.08 -52.73 10.30
C LYS A 134 12.72 -51.57 11.08
N ALA A 135 11.92 -50.90 11.90
CA ALA A 135 12.33 -50.38 13.21
C ALA A 135 11.11 -49.76 13.90
N ARG A 136 10.59 -50.51 14.86
CA ARG A 136 9.56 -50.10 15.80
C ARG A 136 10.08 -48.90 16.61
N GLY A 137 9.52 -47.70 16.43
CA GLY A 137 9.76 -46.56 17.34
C GLY A 137 9.91 -45.14 16.77
N GLY A 138 9.22 -44.76 15.68
CA GLY A 138 9.46 -43.47 15.01
C GLY A 138 8.82 -42.21 15.64
N ASP A 139 7.60 -42.31 16.19
CA ASP A 139 6.84 -41.09 16.52
C ASP A 139 7.07 -40.60 17.95
N PHE A 140 7.27 -41.52 18.90
CA PHE A 140 7.62 -41.20 20.29
C PHE A 140 9.08 -40.75 20.43
N PHE A 141 10.03 -41.35 19.70
CA PHE A 141 11.45 -40.95 19.77
C PHE A 141 11.69 -39.57 19.16
N SER A 142 10.98 -39.18 18.10
CA SER A 142 11.12 -37.87 17.46
C SER A 142 10.72 -36.72 18.38
N ALA A 143 9.56 -36.84 19.04
CA ALA A 143 9.09 -35.85 20.01
C ALA A 143 10.00 -35.78 21.24
N VAL A 144 10.48 -36.93 21.74
CA VAL A 144 11.44 -37.00 22.86
C VAL A 144 12.80 -36.41 22.46
N MET A 145 13.28 -36.61 21.23
CA MET A 145 14.52 -36.03 20.73
C MET A 145 14.40 -34.51 20.54
N LEU A 146 13.27 -34.01 20.03
CA LEU A 146 12.99 -32.58 19.95
C LEU A 146 12.88 -31.94 21.33
N GLY A 147 12.14 -32.56 22.25
CA GLY A 147 12.06 -32.12 23.64
C GLY A 147 13.42 -32.11 24.34
N SER A 148 14.25 -33.13 24.08
CA SER A 148 15.63 -33.19 24.59
C SER A 148 16.51 -32.09 24.03
N ARG A 149 16.36 -31.75 22.74
CA ARG A 149 17.09 -30.65 22.09
C ARG A 149 16.65 -29.28 22.59
N ILE A 150 15.35 -29.08 22.83
CA ILE A 150 14.81 -27.84 23.42
C ILE A 150 15.36 -27.67 24.84
N ALA A 151 15.28 -28.72 25.67
CA ALA A 151 15.82 -28.66 27.02
C ALA A 151 17.35 -28.52 27.06
N ALA A 152 18.08 -28.90 26.01
CA ALA A 152 19.51 -28.64 25.90
C ALA A 152 19.79 -27.17 25.57
N MET A 153 19.01 -26.56 24.68
CA MET A 153 19.10 -25.13 24.36
C MET A 153 18.79 -24.25 25.59
N ASP A 154 17.77 -24.60 26.38
CA ASP A 154 17.43 -23.85 27.61
C ASP A 154 18.56 -23.90 28.64
N ARG A 155 19.24 -25.05 28.76
CA ARG A 155 20.44 -25.20 29.62
C ARG A 155 21.63 -24.41 29.10
N GLU A 156 21.81 -24.33 27.78
CA GLU A 156 22.87 -23.52 27.18
C GLU A 156 22.63 -22.03 27.44
N GLU A 157 21.39 -21.55 27.40
CA GLU A 157 21.03 -20.17 27.77
C GLU A 157 21.32 -19.88 29.25
N GLU A 158 20.99 -20.81 30.16
CA GLU A 158 21.33 -20.69 31.58
C GLU A 158 22.85 -20.68 31.81
N VAL A 159 23.59 -21.53 31.11
CA VAL A 159 25.06 -21.56 31.16
C VAL A 159 25.68 -20.27 30.62
N VAL A 160 25.13 -19.68 29.56
CA VAL A 160 25.58 -18.40 29.02
C VAL A 160 25.34 -17.28 30.04
N SER A 161 24.18 -17.26 30.69
CA SER A 161 23.84 -16.30 31.75
C SER A 161 24.74 -16.44 32.98
N LEU A 162 25.02 -17.67 33.41
CA LEU A 162 25.93 -17.95 34.53
C LEU A 162 27.37 -17.58 34.21
N ARG A 163 27.85 -17.84 32.98
CA ARG A 163 29.19 -17.41 32.53
C ARG A 163 29.30 -15.89 32.52
N ALA A 164 28.28 -15.16 32.05
CA ALA A 164 28.26 -13.70 32.10
C ALA A 164 28.32 -13.16 33.54
N LYS A 165 27.60 -13.79 34.49
CA LYS A 165 27.68 -13.44 35.92
C LYS A 165 29.04 -13.74 36.56
N LEU A 166 29.67 -14.84 36.19
CA LEU A 166 31.00 -15.20 36.69
C LEU A 166 32.05 -14.18 36.23
N GLU A 167 31.97 -13.74 34.97
CA GLU A 167 32.90 -12.75 34.42
C GLU A 167 32.72 -11.37 35.08
N LEU A 168 31.49 -11.02 35.49
CA LEU A 168 31.23 -9.83 36.30
C LEU A 168 31.80 -9.95 37.72
N MET A 169 31.72 -11.13 38.36
CA MET A 169 32.33 -11.34 39.68
C MET A 169 33.86 -11.42 39.63
N LYS A 170 34.44 -11.85 38.51
CA LYS A 170 35.89 -11.86 38.30
C LYS A 170 36.47 -10.45 38.07
N GLY A 171 35.63 -9.50 37.67
CA GLY A 171 35.98 -8.09 37.48
C GLY A 171 35.98 -7.23 38.75
N SER A 172 35.62 -7.78 39.92
CA SER A 172 35.56 -7.02 41.19
C SER A 172 36.61 -7.45 42.22
N GLY A 173 37.77 -7.93 41.76
CA GLY A 173 38.87 -8.42 42.61
C GLY A 173 40.16 -7.62 42.49
N SER A 174 40.14 -6.34 42.85
CA SER A 174 41.32 -5.45 43.08
C SER A 174 40.77 -4.15 43.68
N GLU A 175 41.24 -3.55 44.78
CA GLU A 175 42.42 -3.65 45.64
C GLU A 175 41.99 -3.16 47.05
N THR A 176 42.67 -3.42 48.16
CA THR A 176 43.89 -2.71 48.58
C THR A 176 44.22 -3.20 49.98
N ASN A 177 45.51 -3.35 50.29
CA ASN A 177 46.11 -2.88 51.55
C ASN A 177 47.62 -2.97 51.39
N ASP A 178 48.18 -1.91 50.83
CA ASP A 178 49.54 -1.48 51.13
C ASP A 178 49.54 -0.95 52.58
N MET A 179 50.36 -1.53 53.47
CA MET A 179 50.89 -0.78 54.61
C MET A 179 52.21 -1.38 55.14
N GLU A 180 53.27 -0.69 54.77
CA GLU A 180 54.59 -0.45 55.39
C GLU A 180 55.00 -1.15 56.71
N ASP A 181 56.22 -1.72 56.66
CA ASP A 181 57.40 -1.41 57.48
C ASP A 181 57.66 -2.11 58.84
N TRP A 182 58.96 -2.22 59.12
CA TRP A 182 59.73 -2.42 60.35
C TRP A 182 60.41 -3.77 60.61
N SER A 183 61.68 -3.82 60.15
CA SER A 183 62.89 -4.09 60.97
C SER A 183 63.19 -5.50 61.52
N LEU A 184 64.25 -6.10 60.95
CA LEU A 184 65.52 -6.59 61.54
C LEU A 184 66.05 -7.85 60.85
#